data_AF-A0A2M7Y480-F1
#
_entry.id   AF-A0A2M7Y480-F1
#
_cell.length_a   1.000
_cell.length_b   1.000
_cell.length_c   1.000
_cell.angle_alpha   90.00
_cell.angle_beta   90.00
_cell.angle_gamma   90.00
#
_symmetry.space_group_name_H-M   'P 1'
#
loop_
_entity.id
_entity.type
_entity.pdbx_description
1 polymer ?
#
loop_
_entity_poly.entity_id
_entity_poly.type
_entity_poly.pdbx_seq_one_letter_code
_entity_poly.pdbx_strand_id
1 'polypeptide(L)'
;MLIVVAIIGILAAIALPGYQDYVRRSKLAEATSQLSDLRVKMEQWYQDNRKYTDAGDAACGVAMPAAQYFTFTCANGDPQSFVLTATGVAAQDMGGYTFTIDQANARQTTAFPGAAGLPKSCWIYRKGDGC
;
A
#
# COMPACT_ATOMS: atom_id res chain seq x y z
N MET A 1 20.96 -40.96 13.98
CA MET A 1 20.06 -40.29 13.01
C MET A 1 19.31 -39.07 13.57
N LEU A 2 19.55 -38.63 14.81
CA LEU A 2 18.87 -37.46 15.40
C LEU A 2 19.54 -36.12 15.08
N ILE A 3 20.83 -36.14 14.73
CA ILE A 3 21.63 -34.94 14.46
C ILE A 3 21.11 -34.20 13.21
N VAL A 4 20.66 -34.94 12.19
CA VAL A 4 20.13 -34.35 10.95
C VAL A 4 18.83 -33.59 11.21
N VAL A 5 17.92 -34.16 12.00
CA VAL A 5 16.64 -33.51 12.36
C VAL A 5 16.90 -32.24 13.17
N ALA A 6 17.88 -32.26 14.08
CA ALA A 6 18.29 -31.09 14.85
C ALA A 6 18.85 -29.97 13.95
N ILE A 7 19.70 -30.31 12.97
CA ILE A 7 20.28 -29.33 12.02
C ILE A 7 19.18 -28.73 11.13
N ILE A 8 18.25 -29.56 10.61
CA ILE A 8 17.12 -29.08 9.81
C ILE A 8 16.21 -28.15 10.63
N GLY A 9 15.97 -28.46 11.90
CA GLY A 9 15.20 -27.60 12.80
C GLY A 9 15.83 -26.21 12.99
N ILE A 10 17.16 -26.14 13.15
CA ILE A 10 17.89 -24.86 13.30
C ILE A 10 17.85 -24.05 11.99
N LEU A 11 18.04 -24.70 10.85
CA LEU A 11 18.01 -24.02 9.55
C LEU A 11 16.60 -23.51 9.20
N ALA A 12 15.55 -24.30 9.47
CA ALA A 12 14.16 -23.91 9.22
C ALA A 12 13.75 -22.69 10.07
N ALA A 13 14.25 -22.59 11.30
CA ALA A 13 13.96 -21.47 12.20
C ALA A 13 14.43 -20.11 11.65
N ILE A 14 15.48 -20.08 10.84
CA ILE A 14 16.02 -18.85 10.24
C ILE A 14 15.39 -18.58 8.86
N ALA A 15 15.16 -19.63 8.07
CA ALA A 15 14.66 -19.50 6.71
C ALA A 15 13.19 -19.03 6.62
N LEU A 16 12.33 -19.49 7.54
CA LEU A 16 10.89 -19.20 7.53
C LEU A 16 10.54 -17.71 7.74
N PRO A 17 11.06 -17.00 8.76
CA PRO A 17 10.72 -15.58 8.96
C PRO A 17 11.19 -14.70 7.78
N GLY A 18 12.35 -15.01 7.19
CA GLY A 18 12.87 -14.26 6.04
C GLY A 18 12.00 -14.39 4.78
N TYR A 19 11.44 -15.57 4.52
CA TYR A 19 10.55 -15.77 3.38
C TYR A 19 9.23 -15.00 3.51
N GLN A 20 8.65 -14.96 4.72
CA GLN A 20 7.41 -14.22 4.97
C GLN A 20 7.59 -12.71 4.75
N ASP A 21 8.73 -12.15 5.16
CA ASP A 21 9.03 -10.74 4.92
C ASP A 21 9.26 -10.42 3.44
N TYR A 22 9.85 -11.34 2.67
CA TYR A 22 9.98 -11.19 1.23
C TYR A 22 8.63 -11.17 0.52
N VAL A 23 7.73 -12.09 0.88
CA VAL A 23 6.37 -12.16 0.33
C VAL A 23 5.58 -10.90 0.70
N ARG A 24 5.66 -10.42 1.95
CA ARG A 24 5.05 -9.16 2.36
C ARG A 24 5.55 -7.98 1.53
N ARG A 25 6.87 -7.83 1.37
CA ARG A 25 7.45 -6.76 0.53
C ARG A 25 6.94 -6.79 -0.90
N SER A 26 6.77 -7.98 -1.46
CA SER A 26 6.21 -8.16 -2.80
C SER A 26 4.75 -7.65 -2.86
N LYS A 27 3.93 -7.97 -1.86
CA LYS A 27 2.55 -7.46 -1.73
C LYS A 27 2.51 -5.93 -1.54
N LEU A 28 3.46 -5.35 -0.81
CA LEU A 28 3.58 -3.88 -0.65
C LEU A 28 3.94 -3.18 -1.98
N ALA A 29 4.83 -3.78 -2.76
CA ALA A 29 5.20 -3.29 -4.09
C ALA A 29 4.00 -3.33 -5.06
N GLU A 30 3.17 -4.38 -4.99
CA GLU A 30 1.93 -4.46 -5.76
C GLU A 30 0.97 -3.31 -5.39
N ALA A 31 0.78 -3.04 -4.10
CA ALA A 31 -0.13 -1.99 -3.63
C ALA A 31 0.27 -0.59 -4.14
N THR A 32 1.55 -0.28 -4.06
CA THR A 32 2.13 1.00 -4.48
C THR A 32 2.14 1.17 -6.01
N SER A 33 2.33 0.07 -6.75
CA SER A 33 2.12 0.05 -8.20
C SER A 33 0.67 0.39 -8.55
N GLN A 34 -0.30 -0.26 -7.92
CA GLN A 34 -1.72 -0.01 -8.17
C GLN A 34 -2.14 1.42 -7.79
N LEU A 35 -1.60 1.99 -6.69
CA LEU A 35 -1.79 3.41 -6.36
C LEU A 35 -1.27 4.33 -7.46
N SER A 36 -0.11 4.01 -8.04
CA SER A 36 0.49 4.80 -9.12
C SER A 36 -0.38 4.74 -10.39
N ASP A 37 -0.90 3.56 -10.73
CA ASP A 37 -1.80 3.36 -11.86
C ASP A 37 -3.13 4.09 -11.66
N LEU A 38 -3.68 4.06 -10.44
CA LEU A 38 -4.90 4.80 -10.11
C LEU A 38 -4.70 6.31 -10.24
N ARG A 39 -3.56 6.84 -9.79
CA ARG A 39 -3.22 8.27 -9.97
C ARG A 39 -3.21 8.65 -11.45
N VAL A 40 -2.61 7.83 -12.31
CA VAL A 40 -2.60 8.09 -13.76
C VAL A 40 -4.02 8.09 -14.34
N LYS A 41 -4.87 7.14 -13.93
CA LYS A 41 -6.29 7.12 -14.33
C LYS A 41 -7.06 8.35 -13.83
N MET A 42 -6.76 8.81 -12.62
CA MET A 42 -7.34 10.05 -12.07
C MET A 42 -6.93 11.26 -12.92
N GLU A 43 -5.66 11.35 -13.31
CA GLU A 43 -5.17 12.42 -14.19
C GLU A 43 -5.85 12.38 -15.56
N GLN A 44 -6.02 11.19 -16.15
CA GLN A 44 -6.77 11.02 -17.40
C GLN A 44 -8.21 11.50 -17.25
N TRP A 45 -8.90 11.07 -16.19
CA TRP A 45 -10.26 11.52 -15.90
C TRP A 45 -10.37 13.04 -15.76
N TYR A 46 -9.38 13.66 -15.13
CA TYR A 46 -9.32 15.12 -14.99
C TYR A 46 -9.11 15.82 -16.33
N GLN A 47 -8.35 15.25 -17.28
CA GLN A 47 -8.23 15.82 -18.62
C GLN A 47 -9.57 15.84 -19.35
N ASP A 48 -10.39 14.80 -19.18
CA ASP A 48 -11.68 14.68 -19.84
C ASP A 48 -12.77 15.53 -19.17
N ASN A 49 -12.77 15.59 -17.83
CA ASN A 49 -13.88 16.17 -17.05
C ASN A 49 -13.54 17.49 -16.34
N ARG A 50 -12.26 17.88 -16.28
CA ARG A 50 -11.72 19.03 -15.53
C ARG A 50 -12.00 19.00 -14.02
N LYS A 51 -12.32 17.82 -13.50
CA LYS A 51 -12.59 17.54 -12.09
C LYS A 51 -12.30 16.08 -11.79
N TYR A 52 -11.88 15.77 -10.58
CA TYR A 52 -11.65 14.39 -10.12
C TYR A 52 -12.91 13.69 -9.63
N THR A 53 -13.90 14.47 -9.17
CA THR A 53 -15.21 13.99 -8.77
C THR A 53 -16.25 15.12 -8.81
N ASP A 54 -17.52 14.77 -8.64
CA ASP A 54 -18.60 15.73 -8.42
C ASP A 54 -18.62 16.22 -6.98
N ALA A 55 -19.01 17.48 -6.78
CA ALA A 55 -19.06 18.09 -5.45
C ALA A 55 -20.04 17.32 -4.55
N GLY A 56 -19.53 16.80 -3.43
CA GLY A 56 -20.31 16.02 -2.46
C GLY A 56 -20.25 14.50 -2.67
N ASP A 57 -19.59 14.02 -3.73
CA ASP A 57 -19.28 12.60 -3.85
C ASP A 57 -17.93 12.30 -3.17
N ALA A 58 -17.96 11.35 -2.24
CA ALA A 58 -16.75 10.88 -1.55
C ALA A 58 -15.90 9.99 -2.46
N ALA A 59 -16.50 9.35 -3.46
CA ALA A 59 -15.81 8.51 -4.41
C ALA A 59 -15.16 9.34 -5.52
N CYS A 60 -14.11 8.77 -6.12
CA CYS A 60 -13.48 9.33 -7.30
C CYS A 60 -14.17 8.83 -8.57
N GLY A 61 -14.07 9.59 -9.66
CA GLY A 61 -14.63 9.22 -10.97
C GLY A 61 -13.99 7.98 -11.61
N VAL A 62 -13.05 7.31 -10.93
CA VAL A 62 -12.35 6.10 -11.37
C VAL A 62 -12.76 4.93 -10.49
N ALA A 63 -13.08 3.80 -11.13
CA ALA A 63 -13.37 2.57 -10.42
C ALA A 63 -12.13 2.05 -9.66
N MET A 64 -12.30 1.76 -8.38
CA MET A 64 -11.24 1.15 -7.56
C MET A 64 -11.04 -0.32 -7.98
N PRO A 65 -9.78 -0.79 -8.10
CA PRO A 65 -9.51 -2.17 -8.46
C PRO A 65 -9.89 -3.11 -7.31
N ALA A 66 -10.40 -4.29 -7.66
CA ALA A 66 -10.48 -5.39 -6.72
C ALA A 66 -9.09 -6.01 -6.57
N ALA A 67 -8.55 -6.00 -5.36
CA ALA A 67 -7.26 -6.61 -5.05
C ALA A 67 -7.39 -7.52 -3.83
N GLN A 68 -6.55 -8.55 -3.79
CA GLN A 68 -6.59 -9.55 -2.73
C GLN A 68 -5.99 -9.03 -1.42
N TYR A 69 -4.87 -8.31 -1.51
CA TYR A 69 -4.04 -7.96 -0.34
C TYR A 69 -4.31 -6.57 0.22
N PHE A 70 -4.88 -5.66 -0.59
CA PHE A 70 -5.15 -4.28 -0.24
C PHE A 70 -6.53 -3.87 -0.72
N THR A 71 -7.20 -3.06 0.09
CA THR A 71 -8.42 -2.34 -0.30
C THR A 71 -8.04 -0.92 -0.69
N PHE A 72 -8.48 -0.49 -1.87
CA PHE A 72 -8.26 0.84 -2.38
C PHE A 72 -9.50 1.69 -2.14
N THR A 73 -9.30 2.85 -1.55
CA THR A 73 -10.34 3.85 -1.39
C THR A 73 -9.85 5.18 -1.96
N CYS A 74 -10.80 6.00 -2.37
CA CYS A 74 -10.54 7.37 -2.76
C CYS A 74 -11.36 8.26 -1.86
N ALA A 75 -10.76 9.36 -1.40
CA ALA A 75 -11.43 10.39 -0.64
C ALA A 75 -11.14 11.75 -1.29
N ASN A 76 -12.18 12.56 -1.45
CA ASN A 76 -12.08 13.91 -2.02
C ASN A 76 -12.65 14.92 -1.04
N GLY A 77 -11.96 16.02 -0.82
CA GLY A 77 -12.49 17.18 -0.09
C GLY A 77 -13.18 18.18 -1.01
N ASP A 78 -12.81 18.19 -2.29
CA ASP A 78 -13.28 19.09 -3.33
C ASP A 78 -13.11 18.46 -4.73
N PRO A 79 -13.70 19.03 -5.80
CA PRO A 79 -13.58 18.49 -7.17
C PRO A 79 -12.18 18.52 -7.79
N GLN A 80 -11.18 19.13 -7.14
CA GLN A 80 -9.82 19.39 -7.64
C GLN A 80 -8.74 18.66 -6.83
N SER A 81 -9.09 18.02 -5.72
CA SER A 81 -8.17 17.25 -4.89
C SER A 81 -8.67 15.82 -4.67
N PHE A 82 -7.72 14.90 -4.49
CA PHE A 82 -8.02 13.53 -4.11
C PHE A 82 -6.91 12.96 -3.24
N VAL A 83 -7.28 12.01 -2.40
CA VAL A 83 -6.34 11.15 -1.69
C VAL A 83 -6.73 9.70 -1.96
N LEU A 84 -5.88 9.00 -2.70
CA LEU A 84 -5.98 7.56 -2.88
C LEU A 84 -5.31 6.87 -1.69
N THR A 85 -5.99 5.91 -1.10
CA THR A 85 -5.52 5.17 0.07
C THR A 85 -5.54 3.68 -0.23
N ALA A 86 -4.40 3.01 -0.05
CA ALA A 86 -4.30 1.56 -0.03
C ALA A 86 -4.21 1.09 1.42
N THR A 87 -5.20 0.32 1.88
CA THR A 87 -5.24 -0.25 3.24
C THR A 87 -5.09 -1.76 3.16
N GLY A 88 -4.09 -2.31 3.85
CA GLY A 88 -3.81 -3.74 3.80
C GLY A 88 -4.87 -4.58 4.54
N VAL A 89 -5.22 -5.71 3.93
CA VAL A 89 -6.25 -6.62 4.43
C VAL A 89 -5.65 -7.51 5.53
N ALA A 90 -6.20 -7.41 6.75
CA ALA A 90 -5.71 -8.16 7.91
C ALA A 90 -5.76 -9.67 7.71
N ALA A 91 -6.81 -10.18 7.05
CA ALA A 91 -6.97 -11.60 6.73
C ALA A 91 -5.89 -12.16 5.77
N GLN A 92 -5.07 -11.30 5.16
CA GLN A 92 -4.03 -11.67 4.21
C GLN A 92 -2.61 -11.32 4.71
N ASP A 93 -2.45 -11.18 6.03
CA ASP A 93 -1.22 -10.79 6.72
C ASP A 93 -0.71 -9.37 6.37
N MET A 94 -1.59 -8.53 5.83
CA MET A 94 -1.31 -7.13 5.49
C MET A 94 -2.01 -6.14 6.42
N GLY A 95 -2.48 -6.58 7.59
CA GLY A 95 -3.08 -5.68 8.58
C GLY A 95 -2.09 -4.62 9.06
N GLY A 96 -2.55 -3.37 9.15
CA GLY A 96 -1.78 -2.24 9.68
C GLY A 96 -0.79 -1.58 8.70
N TYR A 97 -0.82 -1.97 7.42
CA TYR A 97 -0.12 -1.25 6.36
C TYR A 97 -1.09 -0.29 5.66
N THR A 98 -0.73 0.99 5.59
CA THR A 98 -1.50 2.01 4.87
C THR A 98 -0.58 2.94 4.10
N PHE A 99 -0.85 3.07 2.81
CA PHE A 99 -0.14 3.94 1.88
C PHE A 99 -1.11 4.91 1.22
N THR A 100 -0.65 6.12 0.97
CA THR A 100 -1.45 7.14 0.29
C THR A 100 -0.69 7.79 -0.85
N ILE A 101 -1.44 8.33 -1.80
CA ILE A 101 -0.95 9.23 -2.85
C ILE A 101 -2.03 10.26 -3.18
N ASP A 102 -1.62 11.49 -3.41
CA ASP A 102 -2.51 12.60 -3.78
C ASP A 102 -2.31 13.08 -5.23
N GLN A 103 -3.07 14.09 -5.63
CA GLN A 103 -2.97 14.71 -6.96
C GLN A 103 -1.62 15.38 -7.23
N ALA A 104 -0.88 15.77 -6.17
CA ALA A 104 0.46 16.36 -6.29
C ALA A 104 1.56 15.28 -6.31
N ASN A 105 1.20 13.99 -6.38
CA ASN A 105 2.12 12.85 -6.28
C ASN A 105 2.89 12.85 -4.93
N ALA A 106 2.30 13.40 -3.87
CA ALA A 106 2.80 13.25 -2.52
C ALA A 106 2.49 11.84 -2.04
N ARG A 107 3.53 11.01 -1.96
CA ARG A 107 3.45 9.61 -1.53
C ARG A 107 3.66 9.57 -0.03
N GLN A 108 2.79 8.89 0.70
CA GLN A 108 3.02 8.73 2.14
C GLN A 108 2.77 7.32 2.61
N THR A 109 3.50 6.93 3.64
CA THR A 109 3.15 5.78 4.48
C THR A 109 2.59 6.30 5.78
N THR A 110 1.31 6.03 6.02
CA THR A 110 0.60 6.51 7.22
C THR A 110 0.53 5.43 8.30
N ALA A 111 0.58 4.15 7.92
CA ALA A 111 0.67 3.03 8.84
C ALA A 111 1.66 1.98 8.32
N PHE A 112 2.57 1.53 9.16
CA PHE A 112 3.48 0.43 8.88
C PHE A 112 3.85 -0.25 10.21
N PRO A 113 3.56 -1.55 10.40
CA PRO A 113 3.83 -2.23 11.66
C PRO A 113 5.31 -2.20 12.04
N GLY A 114 5.59 -1.65 13.22
CA GLY A 114 6.94 -1.54 13.76
C GLY A 114 7.81 -0.42 13.18
N ALA A 115 7.28 0.43 12.28
CA ALA A 115 7.95 1.67 11.91
C ALA A 115 7.66 2.78 12.93
N ALA A 116 8.63 3.69 13.11
CA ALA A 116 8.49 4.87 13.96
C ALA A 116 8.52 6.16 13.12
N GLY A 117 7.94 7.23 13.65
CA GLY A 117 7.92 8.54 12.98
C GLY A 117 7.05 8.58 11.72
N LEU A 118 5.86 7.97 11.80
CA LEU A 118 4.81 8.05 10.78
C LEU A 118 3.95 9.32 11.00
N PRO A 119 3.37 9.94 9.95
CA PRO A 119 3.48 9.55 8.55
C PRO A 119 4.84 9.90 7.94
N LYS A 120 5.31 9.05 7.02
CA LYS A 120 6.52 9.26 6.22
C LYS A 120 6.16 9.81 4.85
N SER A 121 6.94 10.73 4.29
CA SER A 121 6.72 11.38 2.97
C SER A 121 7.18 10.54 1.77
N CYS A 122 7.34 9.23 1.97
CA CYS A 122 7.65 8.27 0.93
C CYS A 122 7.02 6.92 1.29
N TRP A 123 6.89 6.03 0.30
CA TRP A 123 6.46 4.67 0.54
C TRP A 123 7.63 3.82 1.05
N ILE A 124 7.49 3.33 2.28
CA ILE A 124 8.47 2.42 2.89
C ILE A 124 8.07 0.96 2.68
N TYR A 125 9.07 0.10 2.46
CA TYR A 125 8.86 -1.34 2.25
C TYR A 125 9.51 -2.19 3.35
N ARG A 126 10.34 -1.57 4.19
CA ARG A 126 11.05 -2.22 5.29
C ARG A 126 10.99 -1.34 6.54
N LYS A 127 11.01 -2.00 7.69
CA LYS A 127 11.17 -1.33 8.99
C LYS A 127 12.56 -0.68 9.02
N GLY A 128 12.59 0.65 9.07
CA GLY A 128 13.81 1.45 9.10
C GLY A 128 14.18 2.14 7.79
N ASP A 129 13.40 1.96 6.71
CA ASP A 129 13.56 2.77 5.51
C ASP A 129 13.36 4.26 5.85
N GLY A 130 14.30 5.09 5.40
CA GLY A 130 14.24 6.54 5.53
C GLY A 130 13.56 7.20 4.32
N CYS A 131 12.94 8.35 4.60
CA CYS A 131 12.67 9.43 3.66
C CYS A 131 13.50 10.63 4.18
#